data_AF-A0A819JYA0-F1
#
_entry.id   AF-A0A819JYA0-F1
#
_cell.length_a   1.000
_cell.length_b   1.000
_cell.length_c   1.000
_cell.angle_alpha   90.00
_cell.angle_beta   90.00
_cell.angle_gamma   90.00
#
_symmetry.space_group_name_H-M   'P 1'
#
loop_
_entity.id
_entity.type
_entity.pdbx_description
1 polymer ?
#
loop_
_entity_poly.entity_id
_entity_poly.type
_entity_poly.pdbx_seq_one_letter_code
_entity_poly.pdbx_strand_id
1 'polypeptide(L)'
;MYLLGYISNENRLYLGDKEMSIVSFELSLAVLEYQTAVMRKDFQTVDQVLPTIPKEQRARIAHFIEKQGYHQQTLAVTLDNEHKFDLALQLGCG
;
A
#
# COMPACT_ATOMS: atom_id res chain seq x y z
N MET A 1 -21.91 -5.90 -13.46
CA MET A 1 -20.75 -5.00 -13.41
C MET A 1 -19.83 -5.23 -14.60
N TYR A 2 -19.54 -4.15 -15.33
CA TYR A 2 -18.62 -4.07 -16.46
C TYR A 2 -17.54 -3.05 -16.12
N LEU A 3 -16.29 -3.35 -16.46
CA LEU A 3 -15.18 -2.42 -16.29
C LEU A 3 -15.27 -1.34 -17.37
N LEU A 4 -15.46 -0.07 -16.96
CA LEU A 4 -15.55 1.07 -17.88
C LEU A 4 -14.16 1.62 -18.20
N GLY A 5 -13.22 1.58 -17.26
CA GLY A 5 -11.84 2.01 -17.47
C GLY A 5 -11.14 2.48 -16.19
N TYR A 6 -9.84 2.77 -16.32
CA TYR A 6 -9.01 3.34 -15.27
C TYR A 6 -8.51 4.72 -15.69
N ILE A 7 -8.67 5.71 -14.82
CA ILE A 7 -8.15 7.07 -15.02
C ILE A 7 -6.95 7.25 -14.09
N SER A 8 -5.75 7.20 -14.66
CA SER A 8 -4.49 7.28 -13.91
C SER A 8 -4.30 8.60 -13.17
N ASN A 9 -4.80 9.71 -13.74
CA ASN A 9 -4.67 11.03 -13.12
C ASN A 9 -5.42 11.14 -11.79
N GLU A 10 -6.50 10.35 -11.63
CA GLU A 10 -7.31 10.33 -10.41
C GLU A 10 -7.06 9.09 -9.56
N ASN A 11 -6.22 8.16 -10.04
CA ASN A 11 -6.08 6.82 -9.45
C ASN A 11 -7.45 6.15 -9.25
N ARG A 12 -8.36 6.21 -10.23
CA ARG A 12 -9.73 5.70 -10.08
C ARG A 12 -10.12 4.68 -11.14
N LEU A 13 -10.71 3.59 -10.69
CA LEU A 13 -11.33 2.54 -11.50
C LEU A 13 -12.84 2.76 -11.56
N TYR A 14 -13.41 2.84 -12.75
CA TYR A 14 -14.84 3.03 -12.95
C TYR A 14 -15.50 1.73 -13.40
N LEU A 15 -16.59 1.38 -12.73
CA LEU A 15 -17.41 0.20 -13.03
C LEU A 15 -18.84 0.65 -13.29
N GLY A 16 -19.45 0.07 -14.33
CA GLY A 16 -20.85 0.29 -14.67
C GLY A 16 -21.66 -0.98 -14.40
N ASP A 17 -22.84 -0.87 -13.82
CA ASP A 17 -23.75 -2.01 -13.70
C ASP A 17 -24.90 -1.96 -14.70
N LYS A 18 -25.63 -3.08 -14.82
CA LYS A 18 -26.75 -3.26 -15.77
C LYS A 18 -27.89 -2.24 -15.56
N GLU A 19 -28.00 -1.68 -14.36
CA GLU A 19 -28.98 -0.66 -13.98
C GLU A 19 -28.51 0.79 -14.26
N MET A 20 -27.52 0.99 -15.14
CA MET A 20 -26.89 2.29 -15.42
C MET A 20 -26.21 2.98 -14.21
N SER A 21 -25.98 2.28 -13.11
CA SER A 21 -25.23 2.84 -11.97
C SER A 21 -23.73 2.82 -12.24
N ILE A 22 -23.04 3.95 -12.00
CA ILE A 22 -21.58 4.09 -12.09
C ILE A 22 -20.99 4.13 -10.69
N VAL A 23 -20.03 3.26 -10.41
CA VAL A 23 -19.29 3.22 -9.14
C VAL A 23 -17.80 3.43 -9.43
N SER A 24 -17.15 4.29 -8.65
CA SER A 24 -15.71 4.51 -8.73
C SER A 24 -14.99 3.95 -7.50
N PHE A 25 -13.85 3.29 -7.71
CA PHE A 25 -12.96 2.84 -6.65
C PHE A 25 -11.63 3.56 -6.76
N GLU A 26 -11.08 3.98 -5.62
CA GLU A 26 -9.72 4.48 -5.56
C GLU A 26 -8.73 3.32 -5.63
N LEU A 27 -7.83 3.38 -6.61
CA LEU A 27 -6.80 2.40 -6.88
C LEU A 27 -5.48 3.14 -7.15
N SER A 28 -4.70 3.32 -6.08
CA SER A 28 -3.37 3.90 -6.17
C SER A 28 -2.39 2.88 -6.78
N LEU A 29 -1.93 3.15 -8.00
CA LEU A 29 -1.01 2.26 -8.70
C LEU A 29 0.31 2.08 -7.95
N ALA A 30 0.84 3.17 -7.38
CA ALA A 30 2.08 3.15 -6.59
C ALA A 30 1.97 2.21 -5.36
N VAL A 31 0.83 2.18 -4.68
CA VAL A 31 0.60 1.25 -3.56
C VAL A 31 0.58 -0.19 -4.04
N LEU A 32 -0.04 -0.45 -5.19
CA LEU A 32 -0.16 -1.80 -5.77
C LEU A 32 1.17 -2.32 -6.29
N GLU A 33 1.95 -1.46 -6.95
CA GLU A 33 3.32 -1.75 -7.37
C GLU A 33 4.21 -2.04 -6.16
N TYR A 34 4.11 -1.22 -5.11
CA TYR A 34 4.85 -1.44 -3.87
C TYR A 34 4.54 -2.81 -3.25
N GLN A 35 3.25 -3.13 -3.06
CA GLN A 35 2.82 -4.41 -2.51
C GLN A 35 3.32 -5.58 -3.36
N THR A 36 3.23 -5.46 -4.69
CA THR A 36 3.71 -6.49 -5.63
C THR A 36 5.23 -6.66 -5.54
N ALA A 37 5.99 -5.56 -5.45
CA ALA A 37 7.45 -5.59 -5.30
C ALA A 37 7.87 -6.24 -3.97
N VAL A 38 7.20 -5.92 -2.86
CA VAL A 38 7.42 -6.58 -1.57
C VAL A 38 7.16 -8.09 -1.65
N MET A 39 6.06 -8.51 -2.30
CA MET A 39 5.76 -9.95 -2.48
C MET A 39 6.83 -10.66 -3.33
N ARG A 40 7.42 -9.96 -4.30
CA ARG A 40 8.51 -10.46 -5.14
C ARG A 40 9.88 -10.39 -4.45
N LYS A 41 9.97 -9.82 -3.25
CA LYS A 41 11.23 -9.53 -2.54
C LYS A 41 12.17 -8.61 -3.34
N ASP A 42 11.60 -7.80 -4.22
CA ASP A 42 12.32 -6.83 -5.03
C ASP A 42 12.43 -5.51 -4.26
N PHE A 43 13.40 -5.45 -3.35
CA PHE A 43 13.59 -4.29 -2.49
C PHE A 43 14.12 -3.05 -3.24
N GLN A 44 14.76 -3.22 -4.40
CA GLN A 44 15.17 -2.09 -5.23
C GLN A 44 13.96 -1.31 -5.73
N THR A 45 12.96 -2.01 -6.26
CA THR A 45 11.72 -1.38 -6.73
C THR A 45 10.93 -0.79 -5.57
N VAL A 46 10.89 -1.47 -4.41
CA VAL A 46 10.25 -0.97 -3.19
C VAL A 46 10.78 0.40 -2.78
N ASP A 47 12.11 0.56 -2.71
CA ASP A 47 12.74 1.83 -2.30
C ASP A 47 12.50 2.97 -3.31
N GLN A 48 12.40 2.64 -4.61
CA GLN A 48 12.09 3.63 -5.64
C GLN A 48 10.63 4.07 -5.63
N VAL A 49 9.70 3.16 -5.35
CA VAL A 49 8.26 3.44 -5.35
C VAL A 49 7.82 4.12 -4.05
N LEU A 50 8.42 3.79 -2.91
CA LEU A 50 8.10 4.37 -1.59
C LEU A 50 7.94 5.91 -1.56
N PRO A 51 8.84 6.73 -2.14
CA PRO A 51 8.70 8.19 -2.13
C PRO A 51 7.50 8.70 -2.94
N THR A 52 7.02 7.93 -3.92
CA THR A 52 5.86 8.32 -4.74
C THR A 52 4.54 8.13 -4.00
N ILE A 53 4.55 7.37 -2.90
CA ILE A 53 3.34 7.02 -2.15
C ILE A 53 2.97 8.12 -1.15
N PRO A 54 1.73 8.63 -1.18
CA PRO A 54 1.23 9.61 -0.21
C PRO A 54 1.31 9.10 1.23
N LYS A 55 1.58 10.01 2.17
CA LYS A 55 1.71 9.68 3.60
C LYS A 55 0.47 8.98 4.17
N GLU A 56 -0.72 9.33 3.68
CA GLU A 56 -1.99 8.73 4.10
C GLU A 56 -2.06 7.21 3.83
N GLN A 57 -1.41 6.74 2.77
CA GLN A 57 -1.40 5.32 2.42
C GLN A 57 -0.24 4.56 3.08
N ARG A 58 0.73 5.25 3.71
CA ARG A 58 1.89 4.62 4.36
C ARG A 58 1.51 3.74 5.55
N ALA A 59 0.47 4.10 6.30
CA ALA A 59 -0.03 3.28 7.41
C ALA A 59 -0.53 1.90 6.91
N ARG A 60 -1.26 1.87 5.79
CA ARG A 60 -1.72 0.61 5.18
C ARG A 60 -0.56 -0.22 4.66
N ILE A 61 0.44 0.42 4.08
CA ILE A 61 1.66 -0.25 3.61
C ILE A 61 2.44 -0.84 4.78
N ALA A 62 2.63 -0.10 5.87
CA ALA A 62 3.31 -0.59 7.06
C ALA A 62 2.65 -1.88 7.57
N HIS A 63 1.32 -1.88 7.71
CA HIS A 63 0.58 -3.08 8.12
C HIS A 63 0.70 -4.24 7.11
N PHE A 64 0.78 -3.94 5.81
CA PHE A 64 1.00 -4.97 4.79
C PHE A 64 2.39 -5.61 4.93
N ILE A 65 3.45 -4.81 5.08
CA ILE A 65 4.83 -5.28 5.24
C ILE A 65 4.99 -6.10 6.54
N GLU A 66 4.33 -5.66 7.61
CA GLU A 66 4.29 -6.37 8.88
C GLU A 66 3.70 -7.77 8.73
N LYS A 67 2.57 -7.91 8.01
CA LYS A 67 1.97 -9.22 7.71
C LYS A 67 2.89 -10.14 6.91
N GLN A 68 3.82 -9.58 6.15
CA GLN A 68 4.84 -10.34 5.41
C GLN A 68 6.05 -10.72 6.29
N GLY A 69 6.10 -10.27 7.56
CA GLY A 69 7.18 -10.56 8.51
C GLY A 69 8.37 -9.61 8.45
N TYR A 70 8.26 -8.50 7.72
CA TYR A 70 9.36 -7.55 7.47
C TYR A 70 9.37 -6.40 8.49
N HIS A 71 9.50 -6.73 9.78
CA HIS A 71 9.34 -5.78 10.89
C HIS A 71 10.29 -4.56 10.84
N GLN A 72 11.54 -4.73 10.42
CA GLN A 72 12.50 -3.61 10.30
C GLN A 72 12.09 -2.61 9.22
N GLN A 73 11.59 -3.09 8.09
CA GLN A 73 11.12 -2.24 6.99
C GLN A 73 9.78 -1.59 7.34
N THR A 74 8.90 -2.31 8.05
CA THR A 74 7.69 -1.73 8.62
C THR A 74 8.00 -0.55 9.52
N LEU A 75 9.00 -0.66 10.40
CA LEU A 75 9.41 0.41 11.30
C LEU A 75 9.87 1.68 10.56
N ALA A 76 10.50 1.52 9.40
CA ALA A 76 10.97 2.62 8.57
C ALA A 76 9.83 3.34 7.81
N VAL A 77 8.75 2.62 7.50
CA VAL A 77 7.62 3.13 6.70
C VAL A 77 6.45 3.61 7.57
N THR A 78 6.28 3.04 8.78
CA THR A 78 5.18 3.38 9.68
C THR A 78 5.30 4.82 10.18
N LEU A 79 4.18 5.54 10.15
CA LEU A 79 4.03 6.88 10.72
C LEU A 79 3.23 6.85 12.03
N ASP A 80 2.72 5.69 12.42
CA ASP A 80 1.95 5.49 13.63
C ASP A 80 2.91 5.21 14.79
N ASN A 81 2.87 6.06 15.81
CA ASN A 81 3.78 5.98 16.95
C ASN A 81 3.45 4.80 17.88
N GLU A 82 2.19 4.38 18.00
CA GLU A 82 1.81 3.21 18.79
C GLU A 82 2.31 1.95 18.08
N HIS A 83 2.04 1.84 16.77
CA HIS A 83 2.51 0.71 15.97
C HIS A 83 4.04 0.60 15.96
N LYS A 84 4.72 1.75 15.86
CA LYS A 84 6.18 1.82 15.91
C LYS A 84 6.75 1.34 17.24
N PHE A 85 6.08 1.64 18.35
CA PHE A 85 6.48 1.21 19.68
C PHE A 85 6.37 -0.31 19.83
N ASP A 86 5.24 -0.90 19.42
CA ASP A 86 5.05 -2.35 19.47
C ASP A 86 6.07 -3.10 18.59
N LEU A 87 6.34 -2.59 17.38
CA LEU A 87 7.37 -3.14 16.50
C LEU A 87 8.78 -3.05 17.12
N ALA A 88 9.11 -1.92 17.76
CA ALA A 88 10.40 -1.73 18.41
C ALA A 88 10.57 -2.68 19.61
N LEU A 89 9.50 -2.96 20.37
CA LEU A 89 9.50 -3.96 21.44
C LEU A 89 9.73 -5.37 20.89
N GLN A 90 9.09 -5.73 19.78
CA GLN A 90 9.28 -7.03 19.14
C GLN A 90 10.72 -7.21 18.61
N LEU A 91 11.33 -6.14 18.08
CA LEU A 91 12.69 -6.17 17.53
C LEU A 91 13.79 -6.07 18.60
N GLY A 92 13.51 -5.44 19.75
CA GLY A 92 14.47 -5.19 20.82
C GLY A 92 14.67 -6.33 21.82
N CYS A 93 13.87 -7.40 21.71
CA CYS A 93 13.91 -8.56 22.61
C CYS A 93 14.57 -9.82 21.99
N GLY A 94 15.39 -9.67 20.95
CA GLY A 94 16.11 -10.76 20.27
C GLY A 94 17.58 -10.84 20.61
#